data_AF-F0TGC8-F1
#
_entry.id   AF-F0TGC8-F1
#
_cell.length_a   1.000
_cell.length_b   1.000
_cell.length_c   1.000
_cell.angle_alpha   90.00
_cell.angle_beta   90.00
_cell.angle_gamma   90.00
#
_symmetry.space_group_name_H-M   'P 1'
#
loop_
_entity.id
_entity.type
_entity.pdbx_description
1 polymer ?
#
loop_
_entity_poly.entity_id
_entity_poly.type
_entity_poly.pdbx_seq_one_letter_code
_entity_poly.pdbx_strand_id
1 'polypeptide(L)'
;MEPIGNVIKQIVKQRNLDDEKTLENQALHDPDVQAFLKQNADKIDQKMIHNSMSNLYEFYSQKTHPNKVMAGYAPQLFLNGKVIDIRYAPTRAKIAQDRKKAAQRRLQLIDLPARLHDVSLSEIDVTDDRNNVLALIYDFLKKYKKDPHQKGLYLSGDFGVGKTYILAGLANYVVTNMNKNVIFLHVPTFIAGLASHFDDNSRISLQEEIRRLSECDLLILDDIGAESLSQWSRDDVLGVILQARMDNVLPTFFSSNLDMEALQSHFEETRNATDPVKARRLMQRVRFLAKEIVVPGPDRRNSLH
;
A
#
# COMPACT_ATOMS: atom_id res chain seq x y z
N MET A 1 22.13 2.50 38.22
CA MET A 1 22.00 1.17 37.57
C MET A 1 21.85 0.15 38.68
N GLU A 2 20.74 -0.59 38.72
CA GLU A 2 20.57 -1.63 39.73
C GLU A 2 21.55 -2.80 39.48
N PRO A 3 22.14 -3.41 40.53
CA PRO A 3 23.00 -4.58 40.39
C PRO A 3 22.25 -5.76 39.75
N ILE A 4 22.92 -6.44 38.83
CA ILE A 4 22.36 -7.49 37.96
C ILE A 4 21.73 -8.66 38.72
N GLY A 5 22.29 -9.01 39.89
CA GLY A 5 21.72 -10.02 40.78
C GLY A 5 20.33 -9.65 41.29
N ASN A 6 19.93 -8.38 41.31
CA ASN A 6 18.59 -7.97 41.74
C ASN A 6 17.54 -8.15 40.63
N VAL A 7 17.92 -7.93 39.37
CA VAL A 7 17.03 -8.13 38.21
C VAL A 7 16.79 -9.62 38.00
N ILE A 8 17.84 -10.45 38.07
CA ILE A 8 17.71 -11.91 37.98
C ILE A 8 16.89 -12.44 39.16
N LYS A 9 17.16 -12.00 40.40
CA LYS A 9 16.34 -12.34 41.57
C LYS A 9 14.88 -11.96 41.41
N GLN A 10 14.56 -10.81 40.80
CA GLN A 10 13.16 -10.41 40.57
C GLN A 10 12.46 -11.32 39.54
N ILE A 11 13.14 -11.70 38.46
CA ILE A 11 12.60 -12.58 37.41
C ILE A 11 12.44 -14.02 37.92
N VAL A 12 13.44 -14.54 38.65
CA VAL A 12 13.40 -15.86 39.31
C VAL A 12 12.27 -15.92 40.34
N LYS A 13 12.10 -14.87 41.13
CA LYS A 13 11.05 -14.76 42.16
C LYS A 13 9.65 -14.57 41.56
N GLN A 14 9.51 -13.93 40.40
CA GLN A 14 8.23 -13.81 39.68
C GLN A 14 7.80 -15.10 38.98
N ARG A 15 8.75 -15.98 38.61
CA ARG A 15 8.47 -17.19 37.81
C ARG A 15 8.58 -18.51 38.59
N ASN A 16 8.86 -18.50 39.90
CA ASN A 16 8.98 -19.71 40.74
C ASN A 16 9.96 -20.74 40.16
N LEU A 17 11.15 -20.32 39.73
CA LEU A 17 12.15 -21.18 39.10
C LEU A 17 13.27 -21.58 40.08
N ASP A 18 13.78 -22.80 39.92
CA ASP A 18 14.84 -23.41 40.74
C ASP A 18 16.25 -22.99 40.28
N ASP A 19 16.93 -22.22 41.13
CA ASP A 19 18.36 -21.89 41.18
C ASP A 19 18.99 -21.13 39.99
N GLU A 20 19.55 -19.95 40.29
CA GLU A 20 20.12 -18.96 39.36
C GLU A 20 21.25 -19.55 38.49
N LYS A 21 22.10 -20.40 39.07
CA LYS A 21 23.22 -21.07 38.36
C LYS A 21 22.76 -22.07 37.30
N THR A 22 21.62 -22.71 37.49
CA THR A 22 21.08 -23.68 36.54
C THR A 22 20.60 -22.99 35.27
N LEU A 23 19.98 -21.82 35.45
CA LEU A 23 19.44 -20.99 34.38
C LEU A 23 20.55 -20.32 33.54
N GLU A 24 21.62 -19.86 34.19
CA GLU A 24 22.82 -19.34 33.50
C GLU A 24 23.50 -20.43 32.66
N ASN A 25 23.64 -21.64 33.22
CA ASN A 25 24.18 -22.78 32.49
C ASN A 25 23.31 -23.16 31.28
N GLN A 26 21.98 -23.13 31.41
CA GLN A 26 21.08 -23.40 30.28
C GLN A 26 21.25 -22.38 29.14
N ALA A 27 21.33 -21.09 29.47
CA ALA A 27 21.56 -20.04 28.48
C ALA A 27 22.91 -20.22 27.75
N LEU A 28 23.97 -20.58 28.48
CA LEU A 28 25.26 -20.88 27.87
C LEU A 28 25.25 -22.10 26.97
N HIS A 29 24.41 -23.11 27.22
CA HIS A 29 24.30 -24.30 26.37
C HIS A 29 23.35 -24.12 25.18
N ASP A 30 22.70 -22.96 25.04
CA ASP A 30 21.85 -22.69 23.88
C ASP A 30 22.69 -22.69 22.58
N PRO A 31 22.22 -23.37 21.51
CA PRO A 31 22.97 -23.45 20.25
C PRO A 31 23.29 -22.11 19.60
N ASP A 32 22.40 -21.11 19.70
CA ASP A 32 22.61 -19.80 19.08
C ASP A 32 23.58 -18.95 19.91
N VAL A 33 23.53 -19.07 21.24
CA VAL A 33 24.53 -18.48 22.14
C VAL A 33 25.91 -19.07 21.84
N GLN A 34 26.04 -20.39 21.78
CA GLN A 34 27.29 -21.08 21.44
C GLN A 34 27.81 -20.69 20.04
N ALA A 35 26.92 -20.60 19.06
CA ALA A 35 27.27 -20.15 17.72
C ALA A 35 27.82 -18.71 17.73
N PHE A 36 27.19 -17.80 18.46
CA PHE A 36 27.64 -16.41 18.59
C PHE A 36 29.01 -16.32 19.28
N LEU A 37 29.20 -17.05 20.38
CA LEU A 37 30.47 -17.09 21.10
C LEU A 37 31.60 -17.63 20.22
N LYS A 38 31.34 -18.73 19.49
CA LYS A 38 32.30 -19.33 18.56
C LYS A 38 32.67 -18.38 17.41
N GLN A 39 31.68 -17.67 16.86
CA GLN A 39 31.90 -16.72 15.76
C GLN A 39 32.76 -15.51 16.18
N ASN A 40 32.75 -15.15 17.47
CA ASN A 40 33.44 -13.98 18.01
C ASN A 40 34.54 -14.37 19.02
N ALA A 41 35.07 -15.58 18.92
CA ALA A 41 36.02 -16.14 19.88
C ALA A 41 37.33 -15.33 19.98
N ASP A 42 37.68 -14.57 18.95
CA ASP A 42 38.83 -13.65 18.90
C ASP A 42 38.63 -12.37 19.73
N LYS A 43 37.38 -12.02 20.05
CA LYS A 43 37.00 -10.75 20.72
C LYS A 43 36.36 -10.94 22.08
N ILE A 44 35.98 -12.16 22.43
CA ILE A 44 35.27 -12.49 23.67
C ILE A 44 36.21 -13.24 24.62
N ASP A 45 36.32 -12.74 25.85
CA ASP A 45 36.96 -13.46 26.95
C ASP A 45 35.94 -13.94 28.00
N GLN A 46 36.41 -14.78 28.94
CA GLN A 46 35.58 -15.31 30.04
C GLN A 46 34.97 -14.19 30.90
N LYS A 47 35.66 -13.07 31.07
CA LYS A 47 35.19 -11.93 31.87
C LYS A 47 34.03 -11.22 31.18
N MET A 48 34.10 -11.07 29.86
CA MET A 48 33.05 -10.51 29.02
C MET A 48 31.81 -11.40 29.07
N ILE A 49 31.96 -12.72 28.97
CA ILE A 49 30.83 -13.67 29.11
C ILE A 49 30.18 -13.50 30.48
N HIS A 50 30.96 -13.55 31.55
CA HIS A 50 30.47 -13.38 32.92
C HIS A 50 29.73 -12.04 33.10
N ASN A 51 30.31 -10.94 32.63
CA ASN A 51 29.71 -9.61 32.75
C ASN A 51 28.43 -9.44 31.91
N SER A 52 28.19 -10.33 30.95
CA SER A 52 27.06 -10.26 30.01
C SER A 52 26.02 -11.34 30.27
N MET A 53 26.14 -12.07 31.39
CA MET A 53 25.32 -13.26 31.67
C MET A 53 23.82 -12.96 31.65
N SER A 54 23.42 -11.79 32.15
CA SER A 54 22.01 -11.40 32.13
C SER A 54 21.46 -11.16 30.73
N ASN A 55 22.26 -10.61 29.81
CA ASN A 55 21.84 -10.42 28.42
C ASN A 55 21.79 -11.76 27.67
N LEU A 56 22.73 -12.68 27.97
CA LEU A 56 22.71 -14.04 27.42
C LEU A 56 21.49 -14.83 27.92
N TYR A 57 21.17 -14.71 29.21
CA TYR A 57 19.97 -15.32 29.78
C TYR A 57 18.69 -14.68 29.23
N GLU A 58 18.64 -13.35 29.09
CA GLU A 58 17.49 -12.67 28.46
C GLU A 58 17.26 -13.17 27.03
N PHE A 59 18.32 -13.30 26.24
CA PHE A 59 18.26 -13.85 24.89
C PHE A 59 17.66 -15.26 24.88
N TYR A 60 18.18 -16.16 25.73
CA TYR A 60 17.68 -17.54 25.86
C TYR A 60 16.22 -17.60 26.33
N SER A 61 15.87 -16.80 27.35
CA SER A 61 14.53 -16.74 27.94
C SER A 61 13.51 -16.24 26.93
N GLN A 62 13.83 -15.22 26.12
CA GLN A 62 12.93 -14.72 25.08
C GLN A 62 12.75 -15.68 23.92
N LYS A 63 13.79 -16.45 23.59
CA LYS A 63 13.73 -17.49 22.56
C LYS A 63 12.83 -18.66 22.98
N THR A 64 12.93 -19.08 24.24
CA THR A 64 12.18 -20.23 24.79
C THR A 64 10.79 -19.86 25.30
N HIS A 65 10.63 -18.65 25.83
CA HIS A 65 9.40 -18.13 26.41
C HIS A 65 9.13 -16.70 25.92
N PRO A 66 8.68 -16.54 24.66
CA PRO A 66 8.51 -15.22 24.04
C PRO A 66 7.52 -14.35 24.82
N ASN A 67 7.93 -13.12 25.15
CA ASN A 67 7.03 -12.14 25.76
C ASN A 67 6.03 -11.60 24.73
N LYS A 68 4.73 -11.58 25.07
CA LYS A 68 3.66 -11.01 24.24
C LYS A 68 3.89 -9.54 23.86
N VAL A 69 4.58 -8.76 24.70
CA VAL A 69 4.92 -7.36 24.41
C VAL A 69 5.90 -7.24 23.23
N MET A 70 6.79 -8.22 23.07
CA MET A 70 7.79 -8.28 22.00
C MET A 70 7.32 -9.11 20.78
N ALA A 71 6.02 -9.33 20.65
CA ALA A 71 5.45 -10.11 19.56
C ALA A 71 5.89 -9.57 18.18
N GLY A 72 6.49 -10.46 17.38
CA GLY A 72 7.01 -10.14 16.05
C GLY A 72 8.46 -9.63 16.03
N TYR A 73 9.13 -9.49 17.18
CA TYR A 73 10.55 -9.19 17.28
C TYR A 73 11.31 -10.42 17.78
N ALA A 74 12.55 -10.58 17.31
CA ALA A 74 13.45 -11.63 17.76
C ALA A 74 14.70 -11.01 18.42
N PRO A 75 15.16 -11.57 19.55
CA PRO A 75 16.38 -11.12 20.19
C PRO A 75 17.60 -11.48 19.33
N GLN A 76 18.62 -10.62 19.34
CA GLN A 76 19.90 -10.81 18.65
C GLN A 76 21.03 -10.37 19.57
N LEU A 77 22.02 -11.24 19.74
CA LEU A 77 23.26 -10.89 20.42
C LEU A 77 24.15 -10.02 19.52
N PHE A 78 24.82 -9.05 20.12
CA PHE A 78 25.85 -8.26 19.46
C PHE A 78 26.93 -7.83 20.45
N LEU A 79 28.11 -7.47 19.94
CA LEU A 79 29.20 -6.94 20.77
C LEU A 79 29.00 -5.44 20.98
N ASN A 80 28.95 -5.02 22.24
CA ASN A 80 28.87 -3.61 22.64
C ASN A 80 30.08 -3.26 23.52
N GLY A 81 31.19 -2.87 22.88
CA GLY A 81 32.45 -2.64 23.58
C GLY A 81 32.97 -3.91 24.26
N LYS A 82 32.93 -3.95 25.60
CA LYS A 82 33.42 -5.08 26.42
C LYS A 82 32.31 -5.95 27.02
N VAL A 83 31.07 -5.80 26.53
CA VAL A 83 29.94 -6.66 26.90
C VAL A 83 29.24 -7.22 25.67
N ILE A 84 28.62 -8.39 25.83
CA ILE A 84 27.65 -8.96 24.90
C ILE A 84 26.30 -8.39 25.28
N ASP A 85 25.63 -7.79 24.31
CA ASP A 85 24.39 -7.08 24.52
C ASP A 85 23.29 -7.64 23.63
N ILE A 86 22.04 -7.35 23.96
CA ILE A 86 20.86 -7.86 23.28
C ILE A 86 20.14 -6.71 22.59
N ARG A 87 19.78 -6.93 21.32
CA ARG A 87 18.89 -6.02 20.58
C ARG A 87 17.73 -6.81 20.00
N TYR A 88 16.60 -6.14 19.79
CA TYR A 88 15.42 -6.74 19.20
C TYR A 88 15.27 -6.28 17.76
N ALA A 89 15.32 -7.22 16.83
CA ALA A 89 15.09 -6.96 15.41
C ALA A 89 13.72 -7.50 14.99
N PRO A 90 12.97 -6.79 14.13
CA PRO A 90 11.69 -7.30 13.64
C PRO A 90 11.92 -8.58 12.83
N THR A 91 11.09 -9.58 13.09
CA THR A 91 11.11 -10.84 12.32
C THR A 91 10.71 -10.59 10.86
N ARG A 92 11.09 -11.51 9.97
CA ARG A 92 10.65 -11.45 8.55
C ARG A 92 9.12 -11.36 8.43
N ALA A 93 8.40 -12.11 9.27
CA ALA A 93 6.94 -12.08 9.33
C ALA A 93 6.40 -10.70 9.74
N LYS A 94 7.00 -10.07 10.77
CA LYS A 94 6.63 -8.72 11.23
C LYS A 94 6.91 -7.67 10.16
N ILE A 95 8.07 -7.72 9.51
CA ILE A 95 8.41 -6.83 8.39
C ILE A 95 7.37 -6.96 7.27
N ALA A 96 7.02 -8.19 6.88
CA ALA A 96 6.02 -8.43 5.83
C ALA A 96 4.63 -7.92 6.24
N GLN A 97 4.21 -8.16 7.49
CA GLN A 97 2.94 -7.68 8.03
C GLN A 97 2.87 -6.15 8.04
N ASP A 98 3.93 -5.48 8.49
CA ASP A 98 3.98 -4.02 8.55
C ASP A 98 4.00 -3.40 7.15
N ARG A 99 4.69 -4.03 6.19
CA ARG A 99 4.63 -3.66 4.78
C ARG A 99 3.21 -3.78 4.22
N LYS A 100 2.51 -4.90 4.47
CA LYS A 100 1.11 -5.08 4.02
C LYS A 100 0.19 -4.02 4.62
N LYS A 101 0.28 -3.76 5.92
CA LYS A 101 -0.52 -2.71 6.59
C LYS A 101 -0.22 -1.32 6.05
N ALA A 102 1.06 -1.02 5.80
CA ALA A 102 1.45 0.26 5.23
C ALA A 102 0.94 0.44 3.79
N ALA A 103 1.01 -0.60 2.96
CA ALA A 103 0.44 -0.61 1.62
C ALA A 103 -1.08 -0.38 1.64
N GLN A 104 -1.80 -1.09 2.51
CA GLN A 104 -3.25 -0.90 2.70
C GLN A 104 -3.62 0.52 3.15
N ARG A 105 -2.80 1.17 3.98
CA ARG A 105 -3.04 2.57 4.38
C ARG A 105 -2.79 3.57 3.25
N ARG A 106 -1.89 3.25 2.31
CA ARG A 106 -1.55 4.10 1.17
C ARG A 106 -2.51 3.94 0.00
N LEU A 107 -3.17 2.80 -0.14
CA LEU A 107 -4.24 2.60 -1.12
C LEU A 107 -5.56 3.00 -0.47
N GLN A 108 -6.19 4.05 -0.96
CA GLN A 108 -7.50 4.47 -0.51
C GLN A 108 -8.53 4.07 -1.58
N LEU A 109 -9.43 3.17 -1.23
CA LEU A 109 -10.56 2.76 -2.06
C LEU A 109 -11.78 3.59 -1.66
N ILE A 110 -12.35 4.33 -2.60
CA ILE A 110 -13.57 5.13 -2.40
C ILE A 110 -14.69 4.49 -3.22
N ASP A 111 -15.76 4.08 -2.55
CA ASP A 111 -16.92 3.42 -3.15
C ASP A 111 -16.58 2.17 -3.98
N LEU A 112 -15.52 1.47 -3.58
CA LEU A 112 -15.02 0.25 -4.21
C LEU A 112 -14.92 -0.89 -3.17
N PRO A 113 -15.08 -2.17 -3.58
CA PRO A 113 -15.08 -3.29 -2.65
C PRO A 113 -13.67 -3.56 -2.10
N ALA A 114 -13.59 -3.84 -0.79
CA ALA A 114 -12.32 -4.05 -0.07
C ALA A 114 -11.43 -5.16 -0.66
N ARG A 115 -12.02 -6.14 -1.37
CA ARG A 115 -11.28 -7.21 -2.06
C ARG A 115 -10.24 -6.70 -3.07
N LEU A 116 -10.39 -5.46 -3.56
CA LEU A 116 -9.41 -4.87 -4.48
C LEU A 116 -8.04 -4.62 -3.82
N HIS A 117 -7.93 -4.61 -2.49
CA HIS A 117 -6.65 -4.53 -1.79
C HIS A 117 -5.76 -5.77 -1.96
N ASP A 118 -6.33 -6.91 -2.32
CA ASP A 118 -5.61 -8.17 -2.40
C ASP A 118 -5.32 -8.58 -3.86
N VAL A 119 -5.62 -7.72 -4.84
CA VAL A 119 -5.35 -7.99 -6.26
C VAL A 119 -3.87 -7.84 -6.58
N SER A 120 -3.24 -8.92 -7.02
CA SER A 120 -1.85 -8.88 -7.50
C SER A 120 -1.79 -8.71 -9.01
N LEU A 121 -0.92 -7.82 -9.48
CA LEU A 121 -0.62 -7.67 -10.91
C LEU A 121 -0.08 -8.97 -11.54
N SER A 122 0.57 -9.83 -10.75
CA SER A 122 1.10 -11.13 -11.20
C SER A 122 0.03 -12.21 -11.38
N GLU A 123 -1.15 -12.02 -10.82
CA GLU A 123 -2.27 -12.96 -10.89
C GLU A 123 -3.22 -12.63 -12.04
N ILE A 124 -2.95 -11.55 -12.79
CA ILE A 124 -3.76 -11.16 -13.94
C ILE A 124 -3.39 -12.05 -15.12
N ASP A 125 -4.40 -12.76 -15.65
CA ASP A 125 -4.25 -13.60 -16.83
C ASP A 125 -3.56 -12.86 -17.98
N VAL A 126 -2.44 -13.41 -18.40
CA VAL A 126 -1.69 -12.99 -19.57
C VAL A 126 -2.25 -13.73 -20.78
N THR A 127 -3.23 -13.13 -21.44
CA THR A 127 -3.72 -13.59 -22.75
C THR A 127 -3.07 -12.79 -23.86
N ASP A 128 -3.00 -13.34 -25.08
CA ASP A 128 -2.44 -12.65 -26.24
C ASP A 128 -3.07 -11.26 -26.44
N ASP A 129 -4.38 -11.16 -26.20
CA ASP A 129 -5.13 -9.92 -26.34
C ASP A 129 -4.79 -8.86 -25.25
N ARG A 130 -4.32 -9.29 -24.06
CA ARG A 130 -4.00 -8.39 -22.93
C ARG A 130 -2.53 -8.04 -22.80
N ASN A 131 -1.66 -8.72 -23.55
CA ASN A 131 -0.23 -8.47 -23.54
C ASN A 131 0.10 -6.99 -23.76
N ASN A 132 -0.61 -6.33 -24.69
CA ASN A 132 -0.40 -4.92 -24.99
C ASN A 132 -0.74 -4.00 -23.79
N VAL A 133 -1.84 -4.27 -23.09
CA VAL A 133 -2.26 -3.49 -21.91
C VAL A 133 -1.26 -3.68 -20.77
N LEU A 134 -0.86 -4.92 -20.50
CA LEU A 134 0.10 -5.25 -19.44
C LEU A 134 1.49 -4.69 -19.74
N ALA A 135 1.92 -4.70 -21.01
CA ALA A 135 3.18 -4.08 -21.42
C ALA A 135 3.19 -2.57 -21.17
N LEU A 136 2.10 -1.86 -21.50
CA LEU A 136 1.98 -0.43 -21.23
C LEU A 136 1.97 -0.12 -19.73
N ILE A 137 1.32 -0.96 -18.91
CA ILE A 137 1.35 -0.85 -17.45
C ILE A 137 2.77 -1.06 -16.92
N TYR A 138 3.47 -2.08 -17.40
CA TYR A 138 4.85 -2.36 -17.01
C TYR A 138 5.78 -1.20 -17.38
N ASP A 139 5.64 -0.66 -18.59
CA ASP A 139 6.38 0.50 -19.06
C ASP A 139 6.10 1.74 -18.22
N PHE A 140 4.83 1.99 -17.87
CA PHE A 140 4.46 3.05 -16.94
C PHE A 140 5.16 2.86 -15.60
N LEU A 141 5.06 1.68 -14.98
CA LEU A 141 5.66 1.39 -13.67
C LEU A 141 7.18 1.60 -13.68
N LYS A 142 7.85 1.17 -14.76
CA LYS A 142 9.30 1.33 -14.94
C LYS A 142 9.71 2.80 -15.01
N LYS A 143 8.94 3.64 -15.72
CA LYS A 143 9.18 5.08 -15.84
C LYS A 143 8.82 5.82 -14.57
N TYR A 144 7.66 5.51 -13.99
CA TYR A 144 7.13 6.15 -12.79
C TYR A 144 8.02 5.97 -11.56
N LYS A 145 8.73 4.84 -11.48
CA LYS A 145 9.76 4.63 -10.44
C LYS A 145 10.90 5.65 -10.49
N LYS A 146 11.19 6.23 -11.66
CA LYS A 146 12.30 7.17 -11.88
C LYS A 146 11.84 8.63 -11.91
N ASP A 147 10.66 8.87 -12.44
CA ASP A 147 10.08 10.19 -12.63
C ASP A 147 8.61 10.18 -12.21
N PRO A 148 8.19 10.99 -11.23
CA PRO A 148 6.80 11.03 -10.81
C PRO A 148 5.85 11.61 -11.86
N HIS A 149 6.36 12.33 -12.87
CA HIS A 149 5.54 13.04 -13.86
C HIS A 149 5.29 12.18 -15.10
N GLN A 150 4.37 11.22 -14.99
CA GLN A 150 4.07 10.27 -16.05
C GLN A 150 2.59 10.30 -16.43
N LYS A 151 2.33 10.13 -17.73
CA LYS A 151 0.97 9.92 -18.23
C LYS A 151 0.47 8.54 -17.82
N GLY A 152 -0.78 8.47 -17.37
CA GLY A 152 -1.45 7.20 -17.08
C GLY A 152 -2.07 6.57 -18.32
N LEU A 153 -2.99 5.65 -18.09
CA LEU A 153 -3.74 4.96 -19.14
C LEU A 153 -5.24 5.15 -18.94
N TYR A 154 -5.94 5.25 -20.07
CA TYR A 154 -7.39 5.20 -20.14
C TYR A 154 -7.77 3.85 -20.72
N LEU A 155 -8.36 3.00 -19.90
CA LEU A 155 -8.79 1.66 -20.28
C LEU A 155 -10.25 1.72 -20.75
N SER A 156 -10.47 1.61 -22.07
CA SER A 156 -11.81 1.42 -22.65
C SER A 156 -12.08 -0.06 -22.92
N GLY A 157 -13.35 -0.45 -23.06
CA GLY A 157 -13.74 -1.81 -23.45
C GLY A 157 -15.04 -2.24 -22.80
N ASP A 158 -15.53 -3.43 -23.14
CA ASP A 158 -16.84 -3.91 -22.70
C ASP A 158 -16.94 -4.17 -21.18
N PHE A 159 -18.17 -4.41 -20.73
CA PHE A 159 -18.44 -4.80 -19.36
C PHE A 159 -17.73 -6.11 -18.99
N GLY A 160 -17.20 -6.17 -17.77
CA GLY A 160 -16.66 -7.43 -17.24
C GLY A 160 -15.33 -7.89 -17.82
N VAL A 161 -14.72 -7.15 -18.75
CA VAL A 161 -13.39 -7.44 -19.31
C VAL A 161 -12.23 -7.19 -18.33
N GLY A 162 -12.50 -6.81 -17.08
CA GLY A 162 -11.48 -6.74 -16.02
C GLY A 162 -10.67 -5.45 -15.92
N LYS A 163 -11.14 -4.33 -16.49
CA LYS A 163 -10.48 -3.01 -16.40
C LYS A 163 -10.17 -2.59 -14.95
N THR A 164 -11.17 -2.61 -14.07
CA THR A 164 -11.04 -2.32 -12.63
C THR A 164 -10.00 -3.23 -11.95
N TYR A 165 -9.99 -4.52 -12.31
CA TYR A 165 -9.07 -5.50 -11.73
C TYR A 165 -7.62 -5.24 -12.15
N ILE A 166 -7.40 -4.88 -13.42
CA ILE A 166 -6.10 -4.46 -13.94
C ILE A 166 -5.58 -3.22 -13.19
N LEU A 167 -6.43 -2.21 -13.02
CA LEU A 167 -6.10 -0.99 -12.29
C LEU A 167 -5.86 -1.24 -10.79
N ALA A 168 -6.57 -2.19 -10.18
CA ALA A 168 -6.31 -2.62 -8.81
C ALA A 168 -4.91 -3.26 -8.66
N GLY A 169 -4.53 -4.14 -9.60
CA GLY A 169 -3.19 -4.74 -9.62
C GLY A 169 -2.09 -3.68 -9.75
N LEU A 170 -2.28 -2.69 -10.64
CA LEU A 170 -1.40 -1.52 -10.76
C LEU A 170 -1.30 -0.77 -9.42
N ALA A 171 -2.43 -0.42 -8.82
CA ALA A 171 -2.49 0.34 -7.57
C ALA A 171 -1.74 -0.38 -6.44
N ASN A 172 -2.00 -1.67 -6.24
CA ASN A 172 -1.34 -2.50 -5.25
C ASN A 172 0.17 -2.59 -5.47
N TYR A 173 0.61 -2.72 -6.73
CA TYR A 173 2.03 -2.70 -7.06
C TYR A 173 2.69 -1.39 -6.64
N VAL A 174 2.05 -0.25 -6.96
CA VAL A 174 2.58 1.10 -6.64
C VAL A 174 2.70 1.30 -5.13
N VAL A 175 1.65 1.03 -4.35
CA VAL A 175 1.67 1.26 -2.89
C VAL A 175 2.63 0.31 -2.17
N THR A 176 2.85 -0.89 -2.71
CA THR A 176 3.72 -1.91 -2.11
C THR A 176 5.19 -1.68 -2.44
N ASN A 177 5.50 -1.33 -3.69
CA ASN A 177 6.88 -1.32 -4.20
C ASN A 177 7.48 0.08 -4.35
N MET A 178 6.66 1.14 -4.35
CA MET A 178 7.12 2.51 -4.60
C MET A 178 6.86 3.47 -3.43
N ASN A 179 6.17 3.02 -2.37
CA ASN A 179 5.85 3.84 -1.19
C ASN A 179 5.10 5.15 -1.55
N LYS A 180 4.19 5.06 -2.52
CA LYS A 180 3.36 6.16 -3.03
C LYS A 180 1.91 6.03 -2.56
N ASN A 181 1.21 7.15 -2.38
CA ASN A 181 -0.22 7.17 -2.03
C ASN A 181 -1.07 7.06 -3.29
N VAL A 182 -2.03 6.14 -3.29
CA VAL A 182 -2.93 5.91 -4.43
C VAL A 182 -4.36 6.08 -3.96
N ILE A 183 -5.13 6.87 -4.69
CA ILE A 183 -6.58 6.94 -4.53
C ILE A 183 -7.23 6.26 -5.73
N PHE A 184 -8.10 5.30 -5.45
CA PHE A 184 -8.89 4.60 -6.45
C PHE A 184 -10.35 4.78 -6.09
N LEU A 185 -11.11 5.43 -6.97
CA LEU A 185 -12.51 5.76 -6.72
C LEU A 185 -13.41 5.29 -7.85
N HIS A 186 -14.62 4.88 -7.51
CA HIS A 186 -15.69 4.60 -8.46
C HIS A 186 -16.46 5.90 -8.77
N VAL A 187 -16.30 6.44 -9.97
CA VAL A 187 -16.80 7.78 -10.33
C VAL A 187 -18.31 7.92 -10.15
N PRO A 188 -19.15 6.98 -10.63
CA PRO A 188 -20.61 7.12 -10.53
C PRO A 188 -21.12 7.22 -9.09
N THR A 189 -20.65 6.34 -8.20
CA THR A 189 -21.09 6.35 -6.80
C THR A 189 -20.56 7.57 -6.06
N PHE A 190 -19.30 7.93 -6.32
CA PHE A 190 -18.69 9.11 -5.70
C PHE A 190 -19.48 10.38 -6.03
N ILE A 191 -19.75 10.65 -7.31
CA ILE A 191 -20.52 11.83 -7.74
C ILE A 191 -21.94 11.82 -7.16
N ALA A 192 -22.61 10.66 -7.13
CA ALA A 192 -23.95 10.54 -6.55
C ALA A 192 -23.94 10.87 -5.05
N GLY A 193 -22.93 10.41 -4.30
CA GLY A 193 -22.77 10.70 -2.88
C GLY A 193 -22.38 12.15 -2.60
N LEU A 194 -21.60 12.81 -3.47
CA LEU A 194 -21.28 14.22 -3.30
C LEU A 194 -22.54 15.11 -3.36
N ALA A 195 -23.51 14.76 -4.21
CA ALA A 195 -24.74 15.54 -4.34
C ALA A 195 -25.63 15.48 -3.08
N SER A 196 -25.49 14.44 -2.23
CA SER A 196 -26.35 14.22 -1.07
C SER A 196 -25.74 14.60 0.28
N HIS A 197 -24.42 14.81 0.37
CA HIS A 197 -23.70 14.84 1.65
C HIS A 197 -22.96 16.14 2.01
N PHE A 198 -22.84 17.11 1.09
CA PHE A 198 -22.10 18.34 1.36
C PHE A 198 -22.95 19.51 1.89
N ASP A 199 -24.25 19.30 2.05
CA ASP A 199 -25.16 20.30 2.65
C ASP A 199 -25.24 20.24 4.18
N ASP A 200 -24.75 19.19 4.85
CA ASP A 200 -24.87 19.07 6.32
C ASP A 200 -23.69 18.31 6.98
N ASN A 201 -22.92 18.99 7.83
CA ASN A 201 -22.06 18.41 8.89
C ASN A 201 -21.07 17.28 8.50
N SER A 202 -20.58 17.21 7.26
CA SER A 202 -19.54 16.25 6.89
C SER A 202 -18.19 16.58 7.55
N ARG A 203 -17.41 15.55 7.92
CA ARG A 203 -16.09 15.72 8.60
C ARG A 203 -15.01 16.31 7.68
N ILE A 204 -15.23 16.31 6.37
CA ILE A 204 -14.30 16.78 5.33
C ILE A 204 -15.12 17.60 4.34
N SER A 205 -14.70 18.83 4.04
CA SER A 205 -15.38 19.70 3.09
C SER A 205 -15.15 19.24 1.64
N LEU A 206 -16.04 19.64 0.73
CA LEU A 206 -15.92 19.29 -0.70
C LEU A 206 -14.58 19.75 -1.27
N GLN A 207 -14.16 20.95 -0.88
CA GLN A 207 -12.90 21.54 -1.31
C GLN A 207 -11.71 20.71 -0.84
N GLU A 208 -11.74 20.19 0.38
CA GLU A 208 -10.66 19.35 0.91
C GLU A 208 -10.61 17.99 0.22
N GLU A 209 -11.76 17.41 -0.12
CA GLU A 209 -11.79 16.15 -0.89
C GLU A 209 -11.28 16.37 -2.33
N ILE A 210 -11.70 17.44 -3.01
CA ILE A 210 -11.17 17.83 -4.32
C ILE A 210 -9.66 18.03 -4.26
N ARG A 211 -9.15 18.72 -3.22
CA ARG A 211 -7.72 18.95 -3.01
C ARG A 211 -6.97 17.62 -2.83
N ARG A 212 -7.49 16.72 -1.98
CA ARG A 212 -6.93 15.39 -1.75
C ARG A 212 -6.85 14.55 -3.04
N LEU A 213 -7.87 14.57 -3.88
CA LEU A 213 -7.87 13.89 -5.19
C LEU A 213 -6.91 14.57 -6.19
N SER A 214 -6.76 15.88 -6.11
CA SER A 214 -5.89 16.66 -6.98
C SER A 214 -4.40 16.45 -6.68
N GLU A 215 -4.05 16.20 -5.42
CA GLU A 215 -2.64 16.18 -4.96
C GLU A 215 -2.08 14.76 -4.73
N CYS A 216 -2.90 13.70 -4.73
CA CYS A 216 -2.39 12.35 -4.48
C CYS A 216 -1.40 11.88 -5.57
N ASP A 217 -0.43 11.04 -5.19
CA ASP A 217 0.66 10.63 -6.09
C ASP A 217 0.12 9.93 -7.36
N LEU A 218 -0.94 9.12 -7.23
CA LEU A 218 -1.62 8.49 -8.37
C LEU A 218 -3.12 8.41 -8.09
N LEU A 219 -3.92 8.88 -9.06
CA LEU A 219 -5.38 8.83 -9.02
C LEU A 219 -5.89 7.83 -10.05
N ILE A 220 -6.88 7.02 -9.66
CA ILE A 220 -7.60 6.12 -10.56
C ILE A 220 -9.09 6.45 -10.47
N LEU A 221 -9.67 6.80 -11.62
CA LEU A 221 -11.08 7.12 -11.82
C LEU A 221 -11.75 5.93 -12.53
N ASP A 222 -12.42 5.07 -11.78
CA ASP A 222 -13.09 3.87 -12.30
C ASP A 222 -14.47 4.18 -12.88
N ASP A 223 -14.79 3.52 -14.00
CA ASP A 223 -16.09 3.56 -14.69
C ASP A 223 -16.60 4.98 -14.97
N ILE A 224 -15.72 5.86 -15.45
CA ILE A 224 -16.10 7.21 -15.89
C ILE A 224 -17.03 7.16 -17.11
N GLY A 225 -18.06 8.01 -17.12
CA GLY A 225 -19.10 8.04 -18.15
C GLY A 225 -20.33 7.16 -17.86
N ALA A 226 -20.41 6.54 -16.67
CA ALA A 226 -21.60 5.84 -16.20
C ALA A 226 -22.38 6.64 -15.13
N GLU A 227 -21.83 7.77 -14.68
CA GLU A 227 -22.47 8.68 -13.74
C GLU A 227 -23.62 9.46 -14.36
N SER A 228 -24.52 9.97 -13.51
CA SER A 228 -25.49 10.97 -14.00
C SER A 228 -24.86 12.36 -13.97
N LEU A 229 -24.55 12.88 -15.16
CA LEU A 229 -23.86 14.14 -15.33
C LEU A 229 -24.73 15.37 -15.02
N SER A 230 -24.21 16.22 -14.13
CA SER A 230 -24.64 17.60 -13.96
C SER A 230 -23.52 18.54 -14.40
N GLN A 231 -23.84 19.80 -14.69
CA GLN A 231 -22.81 20.81 -14.98
C GLN A 231 -21.80 20.95 -13.84
N TRP A 232 -22.29 20.89 -12.60
CA TRP A 232 -21.44 20.96 -11.40
C TRP A 232 -20.49 19.77 -11.28
N SER A 233 -20.95 18.52 -11.45
CA SER A 233 -20.06 17.36 -11.34
C SER A 233 -19.00 17.34 -12.44
N ARG A 234 -19.37 17.76 -13.65
CA ARG A 234 -18.47 17.85 -14.80
C ARG A 234 -17.44 18.98 -14.64
N ASP A 235 -17.90 20.19 -14.35
CA ASP A 235 -17.07 21.40 -14.43
C ASP A 235 -16.35 21.69 -13.11
N ASP A 236 -17.06 21.63 -11.98
CA ASP A 236 -16.57 22.09 -10.68
C ASP A 236 -15.91 20.98 -9.86
N VAL A 237 -16.22 19.71 -10.14
CA VAL A 237 -15.58 18.56 -9.50
C VAL A 237 -14.53 17.94 -10.42
N LEU A 238 -14.95 17.23 -11.47
CA LEU A 238 -14.02 16.54 -12.38
C LEU A 238 -13.10 17.55 -13.09
N GLY A 239 -13.65 18.67 -13.55
CA GLY A 239 -12.90 19.71 -14.24
C GLY A 239 -11.76 20.29 -13.39
N VAL A 240 -12.01 20.55 -12.11
CA VAL A 240 -11.02 21.10 -11.17
C VAL A 240 -9.94 20.06 -10.85
N ILE A 241 -10.33 18.82 -10.54
CA ILE A 241 -9.39 17.73 -10.24
C ILE A 241 -8.46 17.50 -11.44
N LEU A 242 -9.03 17.33 -12.63
CA LEU A 242 -8.25 17.04 -13.83
C LEU A 242 -7.36 18.22 -14.26
N GLN A 243 -7.79 19.45 -14.02
CA GLN A 243 -6.97 20.64 -14.28
C GLN A 243 -5.73 20.63 -13.37
N ALA A 244 -5.92 20.50 -12.05
CA ALA A 244 -4.82 20.52 -11.09
C ALA A 244 -3.82 19.39 -11.35
N ARG A 245 -4.30 18.18 -11.70
CA ARG A 245 -3.44 17.05 -12.04
C ARG A 245 -2.71 17.25 -13.36
N MET A 246 -3.33 17.88 -14.34
CA MET A 246 -2.70 18.23 -15.61
C MET A 246 -1.56 19.23 -15.42
N ASP A 247 -1.80 20.29 -14.64
CA ASP A 247 -0.81 21.35 -14.39
C ASP A 247 0.43 20.82 -13.65
N ASN A 248 0.24 19.81 -12.80
CA ASN A 248 1.34 19.16 -12.06
C ASN A 248 1.82 17.84 -12.71
N VAL A 249 1.28 17.48 -13.88
CA VAL A 249 1.58 16.24 -14.61
C VAL A 249 1.53 15.01 -13.69
N LEU A 250 0.48 14.89 -12.87
CA LEU A 250 0.34 13.77 -11.93
C LEU A 250 -0.35 12.58 -12.60
N PRO A 251 0.19 11.34 -12.43
CA PRO A 251 -0.38 10.15 -13.05
C PRO A 251 -1.85 9.95 -12.73
N THR A 252 -2.65 9.85 -13.76
CA THR A 252 -4.10 9.68 -13.64
C THR A 252 -4.55 8.57 -14.58
N PHE A 253 -5.19 7.55 -14.01
CA PHE A 253 -5.73 6.41 -14.75
C PHE A 253 -7.25 6.47 -14.77
N PHE A 254 -7.81 5.91 -15.83
CA PHE A 254 -9.24 5.90 -16.05
C PHE A 254 -9.66 4.51 -16.52
N SER A 255 -10.87 4.09 -16.17
CA SER A 255 -11.57 3.01 -16.87
C SER A 255 -12.94 3.48 -17.32
N SER A 256 -13.41 2.98 -18.46
CA SER A 256 -14.73 3.28 -18.98
C SER A 256 -15.24 2.17 -19.90
N ASN A 257 -16.56 2.12 -20.09
CA ASN A 257 -17.17 1.35 -21.18
C ASN A 257 -17.26 2.15 -22.49
N LEU A 258 -16.93 3.45 -22.45
CA LEU A 258 -16.86 4.34 -23.61
C LEU A 258 -15.41 4.55 -24.00
N ASP A 259 -15.13 4.65 -25.29
CA ASP A 259 -13.87 5.23 -25.76
C ASP A 259 -13.84 6.75 -25.50
N MET A 260 -12.70 7.40 -25.71
CA MET A 260 -12.60 8.85 -25.45
C MET A 260 -13.48 9.70 -26.37
N GLU A 261 -13.88 9.23 -27.55
CA GLU A 261 -14.76 9.97 -28.44
C GLU A 261 -16.21 9.90 -27.94
N ALA A 262 -16.69 8.70 -27.63
CA ALA A 262 -18.00 8.46 -27.05
C ALA A 262 -18.14 9.13 -25.67
N LEU A 263 -17.09 9.11 -24.84
CA LEU A 263 -17.09 9.82 -23.56
C LEU A 263 -17.18 11.34 -23.75
N GLN A 264 -16.53 11.89 -24.78
CA GLN A 264 -16.67 13.32 -25.09
C GLN A 264 -18.11 13.66 -25.42
N SER A 265 -18.73 12.91 -26.33
CA SER A 265 -20.14 13.08 -26.72
C SER A 265 -21.05 12.97 -25.50
N HIS A 266 -20.80 12.00 -24.63
CA HIS A 266 -21.53 11.84 -23.37
C HIS A 266 -21.42 13.07 -22.45
N PHE A 267 -20.26 13.74 -22.41
CA PHE A 267 -20.08 14.97 -21.64
C PHE A 267 -20.66 16.24 -22.29
N GLU A 268 -21.02 16.22 -23.58
CA GLU A 268 -21.68 17.35 -24.23
C GLU A 268 -23.08 17.56 -23.66
N GLU A 269 -23.80 16.47 -23.38
CA GLU A 269 -25.15 16.48 -22.84
C GLU A 269 -25.15 16.34 -21.32
N THR A 270 -25.63 17.37 -20.62
CA THR A 270 -25.91 17.29 -19.17
C THR A 270 -27.42 17.33 -18.95
N ARG A 271 -27.89 16.96 -17.75
CA ARG A 271 -29.33 17.03 -17.41
C ARG A 271 -30.03 18.34 -17.78
N ASN A 272 -29.31 19.47 -17.77
CA ASN A 272 -29.90 20.81 -17.88
C ASN A 272 -29.43 21.61 -19.11
N ALA A 273 -28.44 21.13 -19.87
CA ALA A 273 -27.87 21.86 -20.99
C ALA A 273 -26.95 20.98 -21.87
N THR A 274 -26.83 21.37 -23.13
CA THR A 274 -25.78 20.88 -24.04
C THR A 274 -24.65 21.90 -24.10
N ASP A 275 -23.41 21.50 -23.79
CA ASP A 275 -22.23 22.38 -23.84
C ASP A 275 -21.01 21.64 -24.43
N PRO A 276 -20.90 21.61 -25.78
CA PRO A 276 -19.82 20.90 -26.47
C PRO A 276 -18.43 21.49 -26.19
N VAL A 277 -18.35 22.79 -25.92
CA VAL A 277 -17.07 23.48 -25.68
C VAL A 277 -16.47 23.03 -24.35
N LYS A 278 -17.28 22.99 -23.29
CA LYS A 278 -16.81 22.52 -21.98
C LYS A 278 -16.49 21.04 -21.96
N ALA A 279 -17.32 20.21 -22.61
CA ALA A 279 -17.04 18.79 -22.77
C ALA A 279 -15.70 18.53 -23.48
N ARG A 280 -15.45 19.23 -24.60
CA ARG A 280 -14.17 19.16 -25.31
C ARG A 280 -13.01 19.58 -24.42
N ARG A 281 -13.16 20.65 -23.64
CA ARG A 281 -12.12 21.12 -22.71
C ARG A 281 -11.79 20.08 -21.64
N LEU A 282 -12.80 19.44 -21.06
CA LEU A 282 -12.61 18.37 -20.08
C LEU A 282 -11.85 17.18 -20.72
N MET A 283 -12.27 16.76 -21.92
CA MET A 283 -11.63 15.65 -22.61
C MET A 283 -10.22 15.95 -23.11
N GLN A 284 -9.87 17.22 -23.38
CA GLN A 284 -8.47 17.59 -23.63
C GLN A 284 -7.59 17.32 -22.41
N ARG A 285 -8.09 17.52 -21.18
CA ARG A 285 -7.37 17.18 -19.95
C ARG A 285 -7.20 15.67 -19.80
N VAL A 286 -8.25 14.89 -20.08
CA VAL A 286 -8.19 13.42 -20.06
C VAL A 286 -7.13 12.90 -21.06
N ARG A 287 -7.15 13.39 -22.30
CA ARG A 287 -6.17 13.05 -23.35
C ARG A 287 -4.75 13.48 -23.01
N PHE A 288 -4.59 14.58 -22.27
CA PHE A 288 -3.27 14.98 -21.78
C PHE A 288 -2.76 13.99 -20.73
N LEU A 289 -3.60 13.65 -19.76
CA LEU A 289 -3.25 12.84 -18.59
C LEU A 289 -3.07 11.35 -18.90
N ALA A 290 -3.78 10.83 -19.89
CA ALA A 290 -3.83 9.40 -20.16
C ALA A 290 -3.78 9.05 -21.65
N LYS A 291 -3.12 7.93 -21.96
CA LYS A 291 -3.18 7.31 -23.28
C LYS A 291 -4.29 6.27 -23.31
N GLU A 292 -5.17 6.33 -24.30
CA GLU A 292 -6.21 5.33 -24.51
C GLU A 292 -5.64 3.98 -24.97
N ILE A 293 -6.19 2.91 -24.40
CA ILE A 293 -5.99 1.54 -24.83
C ILE A 293 -7.27 0.73 -24.57
N VAL A 294 -7.69 -0.03 -25.57
CA VAL A 294 -8.84 -0.94 -25.45
C VAL A 294 -8.41 -2.20 -24.71
N VAL A 295 -9.20 -2.63 -23.74
CA VAL A 295 -9.04 -3.89 -22.99
C VAL A 295 -9.97 -4.94 -23.60
N PRO A 296 -9.43 -5.89 -24.39
CA PRO A 296 -10.22 -6.95 -25.00
C PRO A 296 -10.48 -8.12 -24.05
N GLY A 297 -11.42 -8.97 -24.46
CA GLY A 297 -11.70 -10.28 -23.85
C GLY A 297 -13.18 -10.46 -23.51
N PRO A 298 -13.57 -11.68 -23.10
CA PRO A 298 -14.94 -11.97 -22.68
C PRO A 298 -15.25 -11.33 -21.32
N ASP A 299 -16.55 -11.23 -20.99
CA ASP A 299 -17.00 -10.94 -19.63
C ASP A 299 -16.58 -12.08 -18.69
N ARG A 300 -15.84 -11.73 -17.63
CA ARG A 300 -15.29 -12.67 -16.64
C ARG A 300 -16.04 -12.67 -15.31
N ARG A 301 -17.15 -11.95 -15.19
CA ARG A 301 -17.97 -11.92 -13.96
C ARG A 301 -18.68 -13.25 -13.72
N ASN A 302 -18.96 -14.01 -14.79
CA ASN A 302 -19.67 -15.29 -14.74
C ASN A 302 -18.75 -16.53 -14.76
N SER A 303 -17.44 -16.36 -14.90
CA SER A 303 -16.47 -17.46 -14.99
C SER A 303 -15.84 -17.85 -13.63
N LEU A 304 -16.29 -17.25 -12.53
CA LEU A 304 -15.94 -17.64 -11.16
C LEU A 304 -17.00 -18.62 -10.63
N HIS A 305 -17.03 -19.84 -11.20
CA HIS A 305 -17.69 -21.00 -10.62
C HIS A 305 -16.64 -22.09 -10.38
#